data_AF-A0A1W2BWM0-F1
#
_entry.id   AF-A0A1W2BWM0-F1
#
_cell.length_a   1.000
_cell.length_b   1.000
_cell.length_c   1.000
_cell.angle_alpha   90.00
_cell.angle_beta   90.00
_cell.angle_gamma   90.00
#
_symmetry.space_group_name_H-M   'P 1'
#
loop_
_entity.id
_entity.type
_entity.pdbx_description
1 polymer ?
#
loop_
_entity_poly.entity_id
_entity_poly.type
_entity_poly.pdbx_seq_one_letter_code
_entity_poly.pdbx_strand_id
1 'polypeptide(L)'
;MAVVGIGVGMTMQNLVLAVQNSVPLSELGAASASVTFFRSLGGTIGVSVLGAVLANRVTADLSTALHVPAGQSTGSTSALNLAALPPEVQTIVHTVYGDATAHIFLISAAVGVVGIIAALLLKPITLRTTIDLEKKEADSAVAR
;
A
#
# COMPACT_ATOMS: atom_id res chain seq x y z
N MET A 1 1.52 14.25 -6.18
CA MET A 1 1.61 12.97 -6.92
C MET A 1 3.03 12.61 -7.34
N ALA A 2 3.85 13.53 -7.86
CA ALA A 2 5.24 13.23 -8.25
C ALA A 2 6.10 12.61 -7.12
N VAL A 3 6.08 13.18 -5.91
CA VAL A 3 6.85 12.69 -4.75
C VAL A 3 6.45 11.26 -4.36
N VAL A 4 5.15 10.98 -4.31
CA VAL A 4 4.62 9.65 -4.00
C VAL A 4 5.02 8.64 -5.09
N GLY A 5 4.88 9.01 -6.37
CA GLY A 5 5.24 8.14 -7.48
C GLY A 5 6.72 7.76 -7.50
N ILE A 6 7.61 8.74 -7.25
CA ILE A 6 9.05 8.50 -7.15
C ILE A 6 9.36 7.59 -5.96
N GLY A 7 8.81 7.88 -4.77
CA GLY A 7 9.04 7.07 -3.57
C GLY A 7 8.59 5.61 -3.72
N VAL A 8 7.41 5.39 -4.30
CA VAL A 8 6.89 4.05 -4.59
C VAL A 8 7.78 3.32 -5.59
N GLY A 9 8.19 3.99 -6.68
CA GLY A 9 9.05 3.39 -7.71
C GLY A 9 10.42 2.96 -7.16
N MET A 10 11.06 3.82 -6.37
CA MET A 10 12.37 3.53 -5.76
C MET A 10 12.29 2.38 -4.75
N THR A 11 11.21 2.27 -3.99
CA THR A 11 11.07 1.26 -2.94
C THR A 11 10.68 -0.12 -3.49
N MET A 12 9.82 -0.17 -4.51
CA MET A 12 9.29 -1.42 -5.07
C MET A 12 10.39 -2.34 -5.61
N GLN A 13 11.36 -1.78 -6.34
CA GLN A 13 12.41 -2.58 -6.99
C GLN A 13 13.49 -3.00 -5.99
N ASN A 14 13.85 -2.12 -5.06
CA ASN A 14 14.96 -2.37 -4.14
C ASN A 14 14.68 -3.54 -3.17
N LEU A 15 13.45 -3.63 -2.65
CA LEU A 15 13.06 -4.70 -1.73
C LEU A 15 13.04 -6.07 -2.43
N VAL A 16 12.52 -6.13 -3.65
CA VAL A 16 12.46 -7.36 -4.45
C VAL A 16 13.89 -7.83 -4.77
N LEU A 17 14.77 -6.93 -5.18
CA LEU A 17 16.17 -7.24 -5.44
C LEU A 17 16.88 -7.74 -4.17
N ALA A 18 16.66 -7.12 -3.02
CA ALA A 18 17.28 -7.55 -1.76
C ALA A 18 16.87 -8.99 -1.37
N VAL A 19 15.58 -9.32 -1.49
CA VAL A 19 15.08 -10.67 -1.20
C VAL A 19 15.63 -11.68 -2.20
N GLN A 20 15.62 -11.35 -3.50
CA GLN A 20 16.18 -12.21 -4.54
C GLN A 20 17.67 -12.48 -4.35
N ASN A 21 18.44 -11.49 -3.86
CA ASN A 21 19.87 -11.65 -3.57
C ASN A 21 20.17 -12.50 -2.33
N SER A 22 19.18 -12.69 -1.46
CA SER A 22 19.36 -13.37 -0.17
C SER A 22 19.02 -14.87 -0.21
N VAL A 23 18.51 -15.36 -1.34
CA VAL A 23 18.10 -16.77 -1.53
C VAL A 23 18.90 -17.43 -2.66
N PRO A 24 19.09 -18.76 -2.63
CA PRO A 24 19.72 -19.49 -3.72
C PRO A 24 18.86 -19.45 -5.00
N LEU A 25 19.49 -19.59 -6.17
CA LEU A 25 18.83 -19.48 -7.47
C LEU A 25 17.65 -20.46 -7.65
N SER A 26 17.73 -21.63 -7.02
CA SER A 26 16.67 -22.64 -7.01
C SER A 26 15.40 -22.18 -6.30
N GLU A 27 15.49 -21.19 -5.41
CA GLU A 27 14.39 -20.68 -4.58
C GLU A 27 13.92 -19.27 -4.99
N LEU A 28 14.56 -18.66 -6.00
CA LEU A 28 14.20 -17.33 -6.51
C LEU A 28 12.70 -17.20 -6.85
N GLY A 29 12.12 -18.25 -7.46
CA GLY A 29 10.70 -18.28 -7.80
C GLY A 29 9.79 -18.21 -6.57
N ALA A 30 10.10 -19.00 -5.54
CA ALA A 30 9.34 -19.03 -4.29
C ALA A 30 9.48 -17.72 -3.49
N ALA A 31 10.69 -17.16 -3.45
CA ALA A 31 10.97 -15.90 -2.77
C ALA A 31 10.24 -14.72 -3.44
N SER A 32 10.29 -14.62 -4.77
CA SER A 32 9.58 -13.59 -5.54
C SER A 32 8.06 -13.72 -5.41
N ALA A 33 7.53 -14.95 -5.47
CA ALA A 33 6.12 -15.23 -5.27
C ALA A 33 5.65 -14.81 -3.88
N SER A 34 6.44 -15.09 -2.84
CA SER A 34 6.13 -14.70 -1.45
C SER A 34 6.05 -13.19 -1.30
N VAL A 35 7.01 -12.44 -1.85
CA VAL A 35 6.98 -10.96 -1.85
C VAL A 35 5.73 -10.44 -2.58
N THR A 36 5.40 -11.02 -3.72
CA THR A 36 4.21 -10.62 -4.49
C THR A 36 2.92 -10.94 -3.74
N PHE A 37 2.84 -12.09 -3.08
CA PHE A 37 1.70 -12.51 -2.27
C PHE A 37 1.47 -11.54 -1.10
N PHE A 38 2.49 -11.28 -0.29
CA PHE A 38 2.37 -10.33 0.84
C PHE A 38 2.05 -8.92 0.37
N ARG A 39 2.58 -8.49 -0.78
CA ARG A 39 2.24 -7.19 -1.38
C ARG A 39 0.78 -7.12 -1.78
N SER A 40 0.27 -8.16 -2.45
CA SER A 40 -1.14 -8.23 -2.85
C SER A 40 -2.05 -8.24 -1.62
N LEU A 41 -1.74 -9.09 -0.63
CA LEU A 41 -2.47 -9.19 0.63
C LEU A 41 -2.47 -7.87 1.41
N GLY A 42 -1.30 -7.22 1.53
CA GLY A 42 -1.19 -5.91 2.19
C GLY A 42 -1.95 -4.82 1.43
N GLY A 43 -1.92 -4.85 0.09
CA GLY A 43 -2.69 -3.95 -0.75
C GLY A 43 -4.19 -4.09 -0.57
N THR A 44 -4.71 -5.32 -0.55
CA THR A 44 -6.15 -5.56 -0.34
C THR A 44 -6.59 -5.16 1.06
N ILE A 45 -5.86 -5.58 2.10
CA ILE A 45 -6.15 -5.20 3.49
C ILE A 45 -6.09 -3.67 3.65
N GLY A 46 -5.06 -3.02 3.11
CA GLY A 46 -4.89 -1.58 3.18
C GLY A 46 -6.06 -0.83 2.56
N VAL A 47 -6.47 -1.20 1.34
CA VAL A 47 -7.62 -0.59 0.67
C VAL A 47 -8.92 -0.83 1.44
N SER A 48 -9.15 -2.04 1.94
CA SER A 48 -10.36 -2.35 2.72
C SER A 48 -10.45 -1.57 4.03
N VAL A 49 -9.35 -1.50 4.80
CA VAL A 49 -9.32 -0.76 6.07
C VAL A 49 -9.49 0.74 5.84
N LEU A 50 -8.73 1.32 4.90
CA LEU A 50 -8.82 2.75 4.61
C LEU A 50 -10.19 3.12 4.01
N GLY A 51 -10.78 2.24 3.19
CA GLY A 51 -12.14 2.41 2.68
C GLY A 51 -13.20 2.40 3.78
N ALA A 52 -13.08 1.49 4.75
CA ALA A 52 -13.97 1.47 5.91
C ALA A 52 -13.82 2.72 6.78
N VAL A 53 -12.59 3.20 6.99
CA VAL A 53 -12.31 4.45 7.70
C VAL A 53 -12.92 5.65 6.96
N LEU A 54 -12.79 5.71 5.63
CA LEU A 54 -13.40 6.75 4.80
C LEU A 54 -14.92 6.77 4.98
N ALA A 55 -15.56 5.61 4.82
CA ALA A 55 -17.02 5.49 4.90
C ALA A 55 -17.53 5.92 6.27
N ASN A 56 -16.88 5.50 7.35
CA ASN A 56 -17.23 5.90 8.72
C ASN A 56 -17.05 7.40 8.95
N ARG A 57 -15.93 7.98 8.49
CA ARG A 57 -15.64 9.42 8.59
C ARG A 57 -16.68 10.26 7.85
N VAL A 58 -16.86 9.99 6.55
CA VAL A 58 -17.84 10.70 5.71
C VAL A 58 -19.24 10.60 6.31
N THR A 59 -19.63 9.43 6.83
CA THR A 59 -20.93 9.25 7.48
C THR A 59 -21.09 10.13 8.72
N ALA A 60 -20.06 10.24 9.56
CA ALA A 60 -20.06 11.02 10.80
C ALA A 60 -19.99 12.53 10.54
N ASP A 61 -19.20 12.96 9.57
CA ASP A 61 -19.05 14.37 9.24
C ASP A 61 -20.30 14.89 8.52
N LEU A 62 -20.91 14.05 7.66
CA LEU A 62 -22.15 14.39 6.96
C LEU A 62 -23.38 14.39 7.90
N SER A 63 -23.46 13.46 8.86
CA SER A 63 -24.53 13.47 9.87
C SER A 63 -24.46 14.73 10.74
N THR A 64 -23.25 15.17 11.09
CA THR A 64 -23.01 16.41 11.83
C THR A 64 -23.37 17.65 11.01
N ALA A 65 -22.94 17.71 9.75
CA ALA A 65 -23.21 18.86 8.88
C ALA A 65 -24.69 19.02 8.52
N LEU A 66 -25.42 17.90 8.33
CA LEU A 66 -26.82 17.91 7.92
C LEU A 66 -27.81 17.76 9.10
N HIS A 67 -27.34 17.57 10.33
CA HIS A 67 -28.18 17.28 11.52
C HIS A 67 -29.09 16.05 11.33
N VAL A 68 -28.64 15.06 10.54
CA VAL A 68 -29.40 13.82 10.25
C VAL A 68 -28.82 12.67 11.08
N PRO A 69 -29.63 11.75 11.62
CA PRO A 69 -29.13 10.58 12.35
C PRO A 69 -28.09 9.78 11.54
N ALA A 70 -26.99 9.43 12.20
CA ALA A 70 -25.94 8.60 11.62
C ALA A 70 -26.53 7.25 11.16
N GLY A 71 -26.42 6.95 9.86
CA GLY A 71 -26.97 5.74 9.25
C GLY A 71 -28.07 5.96 8.21
N GLN A 72 -28.63 7.18 8.07
CA GLN A 72 -29.43 7.55 6.89
C GLN A 72 -28.57 8.17 5.76
N SER A 73 -27.37 8.62 6.09
CA SER A 73 -26.38 9.19 5.16
C SER A 73 -25.56 8.12 4.39
N THR A 74 -25.66 6.85 4.79
CA THR A 74 -24.82 5.74 4.31
C THR A 74 -25.24 5.13 2.98
N GLY A 75 -26.48 5.36 2.53
CA GLY A 75 -27.03 4.67 1.37
C GLY A 75 -26.43 5.05 0.01
N SER A 76 -25.55 6.06 -0.05
CA SER A 76 -25.36 6.79 -1.32
C SER A 76 -23.95 7.35 -1.57
N THR A 77 -22.91 6.85 -0.88
CA THR A 77 -21.51 7.24 -1.17
C THR A 77 -21.02 6.79 -2.55
N SER A 78 -21.71 5.84 -3.18
CA SER A 78 -21.41 5.37 -4.54
C SER A 78 -22.50 5.74 -5.58
N ALA A 79 -23.61 6.35 -5.14
CA ALA A 79 -24.82 6.49 -5.97
C ALA A 79 -25.53 7.85 -5.90
N LEU A 80 -25.03 8.84 -5.12
CA LEU A 80 -25.56 10.21 -5.25
C LEU A 80 -25.09 10.75 -6.60
N ASN A 81 -26.05 10.92 -7.51
CA ASN A 81 -25.92 11.84 -8.62
C ASN A 81 -25.65 13.24 -8.03
N LEU A 82 -24.39 13.58 -7.77
CA LEU A 82 -23.98 14.82 -7.12
C LEU A 82 -24.55 16.03 -7.86
N ALA A 83 -24.67 15.93 -9.19
CA ALA A 83 -25.25 16.96 -10.04
C ALA A 83 -26.76 17.16 -9.85
N ALA A 84 -27.47 16.19 -9.27
CA ALA A 84 -28.90 16.28 -8.97
C ALA A 84 -29.20 16.86 -7.57
N LEU A 85 -28.18 17.09 -6.74
CA LEU A 85 -28.37 17.67 -5.41
C LEU A 85 -28.41 19.20 -5.47
N PRO A 86 -29.14 19.85 -4.53
CA PRO A 86 -29.08 21.30 -4.36
C PRO A 86 -27.63 21.78 -4.20
N PRO A 87 -27.25 22.93 -4.80
CA PRO A 87 -25.87 23.40 -4.83
C PRO A 87 -25.26 23.58 -3.43
N GLU A 88 -26.09 23.89 -2.43
CA GLU A 88 -25.69 24.02 -1.02
C GLU A 88 -25.19 22.70 -0.42
N VAL A 89 -25.82 21.57 -0.77
CA VAL A 89 -25.42 20.25 -0.28
C VAL A 89 -24.19 19.74 -1.02
N GLN A 90 -24.03 20.08 -2.31
CA GLN A 90 -22.84 19.73 -3.08
C GLN A 90 -21.57 20.29 -2.43
N THR A 91 -21.57 21.57 -2.03
CA THR A 91 -20.41 22.20 -1.38
C THR A 91 -20.05 21.53 -0.06
N ILE A 92 -21.05 21.14 0.74
CA ILE A 92 -20.85 20.43 2.00
C ILE A 92 -20.23 19.04 1.74
N VAL A 93 -20.77 18.28 0.79
CA VAL A 93 -20.25 16.95 0.44
C VAL A 93 -18.82 17.03 -0.09
N HIS A 94 -18.50 18.00 -0.95
CA HIS A 94 -17.13 18.22 -1.44
C HIS A 94 -16.15 18.52 -0.30
N THR A 95 -16.56 19.35 0.66
CA THR A 95 -15.73 19.71 1.81
C THR A 95 -15.48 18.51 2.71
N VAL A 96 -16.53 17.73 3.02
CA VAL A 96 -16.44 16.52 3.85
C VAL A 96 -15.57 15.45 3.19
N TYR A 97 -15.74 15.20 1.89
CA TYR A 97 -14.88 14.25 1.17
C TYR A 97 -13.42 14.71 1.10
N GLY A 98 -13.20 16.02 0.93
CA GLY A 98 -11.86 16.61 0.95
C GLY A 98 -11.14 16.37 2.27
N ASP A 99 -11.80 16.66 3.39
CA ASP A 99 -11.24 16.48 4.73
C ASP A 99 -10.99 14.99 5.06
N ALA A 100 -11.98 14.14 4.78
CA ALA A 100 -11.86 12.70 5.02
C ALA A 100 -10.71 12.08 4.18
N THR A 101 -10.51 12.54 2.95
CA THR A 101 -9.39 12.12 2.10
C THR A 101 -8.05 12.54 2.69
N ALA A 102 -7.94 13.78 3.18
CA ALA A 102 -6.71 14.26 3.84
C ALA A 102 -6.37 13.41 5.07
N HIS A 103 -7.38 13.02 5.86
CA HIS A 103 -7.19 12.17 7.03
C HIS A 103 -6.65 10.78 6.67
N ILE A 104 -7.14 10.16 5.60
CA ILE A 104 -6.67 8.86 5.10
C ILE A 104 -5.23 8.95 4.61
N PHE A 105 -4.86 10.04 3.96
CA PHE A 105 -3.46 10.29 3.57
C PHE A 105 -2.54 10.37 4.79
N LEU A 106 -3.01 10.97 5.90
CA LEU A 106 -2.26 11.06 7.15
C LEU A 106 -2.06 9.68 7.78
N ILE A 107 -3.12 8.86 7.84
CA ILE A 107 -3.03 7.46 8.30
C ILE A 107 -2.05 6.67 7.41
N SER A 108 -2.15 6.81 6.09
CA SER A 108 -1.25 6.15 5.14
C SER A 108 0.21 6.59 5.33
N ALA A 109 0.44 7.87 5.61
CA ALA A 109 1.76 8.39 5.93
C ALA A 109 2.32 7.77 7.23
N ALA A 110 1.50 7.65 8.27
CA ALA A 110 1.90 6.99 9.52
C ALA A 110 2.26 5.51 9.31
N VAL A 111 1.45 4.77 8.53
CA VAL A 111 1.77 3.38 8.13
C VAL A 111 3.07 3.33 7.33
N GLY A 112 3.30 4.29 6.43
CA GLY A 112 4.55 4.44 5.69
C GLY A 112 5.77 4.62 6.60
N VAL A 113 5.66 5.44 7.65
CA VAL A 113 6.73 5.62 8.66
C VAL A 113 7.02 4.31 9.38
N VAL A 114 5.99 3.54 9.76
CA VAL A 114 6.18 2.21 10.35
C VAL A 114 6.91 1.27 9.38
N GLY A 115 6.57 1.32 8.08
CA GLY A 115 7.27 0.57 7.04
C GLY A 115 8.75 0.95 6.91
N ILE A 116 9.07 2.25 6.99
CA ILE A 116 10.46 2.74 7.00
C ILE A 116 11.20 2.25 8.24
N ILE A 117 10.59 2.32 9.43
CA ILE A 117 11.18 1.82 10.67
C ILE A 117 11.45 0.31 10.54
N ALA A 118 10.48 -0.47 10.08
CA ALA A 118 10.66 -1.90 9.86
C ALA A 118 11.80 -2.18 8.86
N ALA A 119 11.91 -1.37 7.80
CA ALA A 119 13.02 -1.47 6.85
C ALA A 119 14.38 -1.15 7.47
N LEU A 120 14.45 -0.18 8.39
CA LEU A 120 15.68 0.14 9.13
C LEU A 120 16.08 -0.95 10.13
N LEU A 121 15.13 -1.73 10.66
CA LEU A 121 15.41 -2.88 11.52
C LEU A 121 15.84 -4.14 10.74
N LEU A 122 15.64 -4.18 9.42
CA LEU A 122 16.12 -5.30 8.60
C LEU A 122 17.64 -5.34 8.66
N LYS A 123 18.18 -6.46 9.12
CA LYS A 123 19.62 -6.68 9.19
C LYS A 123 20.20 -6.62 7.76
N PRO A 124 21.23 -5.79 7.50
CA PRO A 124 21.81 -5.67 6.17
C PRO A 124 22.38 -7.02 5.74
N ILE A 125 21.84 -7.53 4.63
CA ILE A 125 22.26 -8.78 3.99
C ILE A 125 23.24 -8.35 2.89
N THR A 126 24.47 -8.88 2.92
CA THR A 126 25.48 -8.56 1.91
C THR A 126 24.97 -8.96 0.53
N LEU A 127 24.99 -8.02 -0.43
CA LEU A 127 24.67 -8.31 -1.83
C LEU A 127 25.56 -9.46 -2.34
N ARG A 128 24.96 -10.48 -2.95
CA ARG A 128 25.69 -11.60 -3.57
C ARG A 128 26.51 -11.07 -4.75
N THR A 129 27.83 -11.06 -4.63
CA THR A 129 28.76 -10.65 -5.71
C THR A 129 29.25 -11.80 -6.58
N THR A 130 28.85 -13.05 -6.32
CA THR A 130 29.31 -14.23 -7.06
C THR A 130 28.14 -15.08 -7.53
N ILE A 131 28.12 -15.38 -8.82
CA ILE A 131 27.15 -16.30 -9.43
C ILE A 131 27.53 -17.73 -9.01
N ASP A 132 26.63 -18.43 -8.33
CA ASP A 132 26.75 -19.84 -7.88
C ASP A 132 27.06 -20.85 -9.01
N LEU A 133 27.06 -20.40 -10.28
CA LEU A 133 27.41 -21.21 -11.44
C LEU A 133 28.89 -21.64 -11.41
N GLU A 134 29.79 -20.80 -10.89
CA GLU A 134 31.22 -21.11 -10.90
C GLU A 134 31.57 -22.28 -9.97
N LYS A 135 30.83 -22.43 -8.85
CA LYS A 135 31.04 -23.55 -7.92
C LYS A 135 30.52 -24.88 -8.47
N LYS A 136 29.45 -24.85 -9.28
CA LYS A 136 28.92 -26.08 -9.91
C LYS A 136 29.76 -26.52 -11.10
N GLU A 137 30.31 -25.58 -11.87
CA GLU A 137 31.23 -25.90 -12.97
C GLU A 137 32.58 -26.41 -12.46
N ALA A 138 33.15 -25.79 -11.41
CA ALA A 138 34.42 -26.23 -10.81
C ALA A 138 34.35 -27.67 -10.26
N ASP A 139 33.25 -28.05 -9.60
CA ASP A 139 33.08 -29.40 -9.04
C ASP A 139 32.87 -30.46 -10.15
N SER A 140 32.26 -30.05 -11.27
CA SER A 140 32.08 -30.93 -12.45
C SER A 140 33.33 -31.06 -13.33
N ALA A 141 34.24 -30.07 -13.28
CA ALA A 141 35.51 -30.06 -14.01
C ALA A 141 36.62 -30.79 -13.25
N VAL A 142 36.57 -30.84 -11.92
CA VAL A 142 37.50 -31.62 -11.08
C VAL A 142 37.14 -33.12 -11.05
N ALA A 143 35.89 -33.47 -11.40
CA ALA A 143 35.39 -34.84 -11.47
C ALA A 143 35.53 -35.51 -12.85
N ARG A 144 36.22 -34.88 -13.81
CA ARG A 144 36.57 -35.41 -15.14
C ARG A 144 38.07 -35.52 -15.31
#